data_AF-A0A9D0VBN2-F1
#
_entry.id   AF-A0A9D0VBN2-F1
#
_cell.length_a   1.000
_cell.length_b   1.000
_cell.length_c   1.000
_cell.angle_alpha   90.00
_cell.angle_beta   90.00
_cell.angle_gamma   90.00
#
_symmetry.space_group_name_H-M   'P 1'
#
loop_
_entity.id
_entity.type
_entity.pdbx_description
1 polymer ?
#
loop_
_entity_poly.entity_id
_entity_poly.type
_entity_poly.pdbx_seq_one_letter_code
_entity_poly.pdbx_strand_id
1 'polypeptide(L)'
;MLRLSIDARSDGTWDLQLGSPERQSVRASIPRGRVIQILVAAAEPPPLPVVVLPASEPRLRAHEEALGERLAGLIRDHPLLMLELGTSLGEARARGATLLLVIDTCDAQVQALPWELLPAGLTADVPVEIARLGRGAGRRPRPGPLRTLLWCPDPSEPTMAALLEHLQALSGETRTSILPWDQVSPGVLDDRVVLYALCHGEQIDDLLVLREGSNGFGSGTAVDRLAHTLGSADLVVCAICGGGAPEPGASRALPDRILAEGASSCIAPVGTLGLDAAQAFLTGVHQALVAGGSRLSAVSRGRREVRALGLPALDARAHRLVWSVADLSPPEPEPSRWLGAARSLASERRGCFLGVEHLVLAADAAPNHGDGARLAYQLLALQGTVSQRLRLLRTSDRVLEAIVPTPRLSVLLARDRAIDDEVLVVWFRDEAVDVLASWSDPPLPVQDPEGSETLHTATPSAPGGAPGGLEILGGPEDGRIICLSPGETLGRSASPARSDHVLYAHTYLVDRSVSRVHIEWRSDGIVALAPVSLWSTTGPRLNVEGSLSVQVGDVIELGRATRLRVVPSGA
;
A
#
# COMPACT_ATOMS: atom_id res chain seq x y z
N MET A 1 -15.53 7.95 3.42
CA MET A 1 -14.22 7.54 3.94
C MET A 1 -13.18 8.06 2.97
N LEU A 2 -12.11 8.66 3.48
CA LEU A 2 -10.98 9.15 2.70
C LEU A 2 -9.73 8.43 3.19
N ARG A 3 -8.84 8.00 2.29
CA ARG A 3 -7.56 7.33 2.62
C ARG A 3 -6.42 8.29 2.26
N LEU A 4 -5.52 8.52 3.22
CA LEU A 4 -4.26 9.20 3.03
C LEU A 4 -3.14 8.16 3.15
N SER A 5 -2.64 7.70 1.99
CA SER A 5 -1.48 6.81 1.90
C SER A 5 -0.19 7.64 1.89
N ILE A 6 0.81 7.19 2.64
CA ILE A 6 2.09 7.88 2.81
C ILE A 6 3.21 6.84 2.63
N ASP A 7 3.98 6.99 1.55
CA ASP A 7 5.04 6.06 1.21
C ASP A 7 6.40 6.76 1.19
N ALA A 8 7.39 6.16 1.84
CA ALA A 8 8.76 6.66 1.76
C ALA A 8 9.40 6.29 0.41
N ARG A 9 10.03 7.28 -0.24
CA ARG A 9 10.82 7.06 -1.46
C ARG A 9 12.31 6.97 -1.14
N SER A 10 13.05 6.32 -2.03
CA SER A 10 14.51 6.20 -1.97
C SER A 10 15.24 7.54 -2.08
N ASP A 11 14.63 8.53 -2.75
CA ASP A 11 15.15 9.90 -2.87
C ASP A 11 15.02 10.73 -1.58
N GLY A 12 14.49 10.15 -0.51
CA GLY A 12 14.31 10.83 0.77
C GLY A 12 13.12 11.81 0.78
N THR A 13 12.22 11.74 -0.19
CA THR A 13 10.89 12.37 -0.11
C THR A 13 9.83 11.33 0.23
N TRP A 14 8.65 11.77 0.64
CA TRP A 14 7.51 10.92 0.90
C TRP A 14 6.38 11.26 -0.07
N ASP A 15 5.83 10.24 -0.73
CA ASP A 15 4.65 10.38 -1.58
C ASP A 15 3.41 10.35 -0.70
N LEU A 16 2.58 11.40 -0.80
CA LEU A 16 1.26 11.47 -0.21
C LEU A 16 0.24 11.20 -1.30
N GLN A 17 -0.64 10.24 -1.06
CA GLN A 17 -1.76 9.93 -1.93
C GLN A 17 -3.06 10.05 -1.15
N LEU A 18 -3.94 10.98 -1.55
CA LEU A 18 -5.23 11.20 -0.92
C LEU A 18 -6.35 10.84 -1.90
N GLY A 19 -7.27 9.97 -1.47
CA GLY A 19 -8.40 9.59 -2.31
C GLY A 19 -9.43 8.73 -1.58
N SER A 20 -10.58 8.58 -2.22
CA SER A 20 -11.64 7.68 -1.76
C SER A 20 -11.71 6.44 -2.66
N PRO A 21 -12.30 5.32 -2.22
CA PRO A 21 -12.46 4.14 -3.08
C PRO A 21 -13.20 4.40 -4.40
N GLU A 22 -14.01 5.46 -4.46
CA GLU A 22 -14.86 5.82 -5.61
C GLU A 22 -14.21 6.88 -6.54
N ARG A 23 -13.07 7.45 -6.16
CA ARG A 23 -12.42 8.55 -6.88
C ARG A 23 -10.97 8.26 -7.20
N GLN A 24 -10.49 8.84 -8.30
CA GLN A 24 -9.07 8.86 -8.60
C GLN A 24 -8.34 9.59 -7.48
N SER A 25 -7.32 8.95 -6.92
CA SER A 25 -6.50 9.55 -5.87
C SER A 25 -5.58 10.64 -6.43
N VAL A 26 -5.42 11.70 -5.66
CA VAL A 26 -4.46 12.76 -5.92
C VAL A 26 -3.13 12.44 -5.26
N ARG A 27 -2.01 12.80 -5.91
CA ARG A 27 -0.66 12.61 -5.38
C ARG A 27 0.06 13.94 -5.13
N ALA A 28 0.93 13.92 -4.13
CA ALA A 28 1.90 14.97 -3.81
C ALA A 28 3.19 14.32 -3.33
N SER A 29 4.30 15.04 -3.38
CA SER A 29 5.54 14.64 -2.69
C SER A 29 5.88 15.68 -1.63
N ILE A 30 6.27 15.23 -0.44
CA ILE A 30 6.75 16.09 0.64
C ILE A 30 8.20 15.75 1.01
N PRO A 31 9.04 16.75 1.33
CA PRO A 31 10.39 16.49 1.83
C PRO A 31 10.37 15.79 3.19
N ARG A 32 11.18 14.73 3.38
CA ARG A 32 11.31 14.03 4.68
C ARG A 32 11.69 14.97 5.83
N GLY A 33 12.46 16.01 5.56
CA GLY A 33 12.84 17.03 6.55
C GLY A 33 11.64 17.67 7.24
N ARG A 34 10.51 17.85 6.54
CA ARG A 34 9.28 18.39 7.15
C ARG A 34 8.70 17.43 8.18
N VAL A 35 8.70 16.13 7.93
CA VAL A 35 8.14 15.20 8.91
C VAL A 35 9.07 14.98 10.08
N ILE A 36 10.39 14.96 9.85
CA ILE A 36 11.36 14.96 10.96
C ILE A 36 11.09 16.16 11.88
N GLN A 37 10.82 17.35 11.35
CA GLN A 37 10.47 18.52 12.17
C GLN A 37 9.19 18.32 13.00
N ILE A 38 8.18 17.63 12.47
CA ILE A 38 6.95 17.33 13.20
C ILE A 38 7.22 16.28 14.28
N LEU A 39 8.01 15.25 13.97
CA LEU A 39 8.41 14.22 14.93
C LEU A 39 9.18 14.80 16.10
N VAL A 40 10.17 15.67 15.82
CA VAL A 40 10.92 16.37 16.87
C VAL A 40 9.98 17.22 17.72
N ALA A 41 9.08 17.99 17.09
CA ALA A 41 8.10 18.79 17.82
C ALA A 41 7.14 17.96 18.67
N ALA A 42 6.78 16.74 18.23
CA ALA A 42 5.91 15.83 18.96
C ALA A 42 6.63 15.10 20.11
N ALA A 43 7.94 14.85 19.96
CA ALA A 43 8.77 14.22 20.97
C ALA A 43 9.16 15.16 22.12
N GLU A 44 9.07 16.47 21.91
CA GLU A 44 9.38 17.51 22.89
C GLU A 44 8.08 18.19 23.40
N PRO A 45 7.26 17.52 24.23
CA PRO A 45 6.13 18.19 24.85
C PRO A 45 6.65 19.36 25.71
N PRO A 46 5.88 20.46 25.83
CA PRO A 46 6.30 21.59 26.65
C PRO A 46 6.60 21.10 28.07
N PRO A 47 7.68 21.57 28.71
CA PRO A 47 8.06 21.11 30.04
C PRO A 47 6.89 21.33 30.99
N LEU A 48 6.31 20.24 31.46
CA LEU A 48 5.24 20.28 32.45
C LEU A 48 5.87 20.40 33.84
N PRO A 49 5.36 21.30 34.69
CA PRO A 49 5.75 21.28 36.09
C PRO A 49 5.44 19.89 36.69
N VAL A 50 6.32 19.42 37.60
CA VAL A 50 6.20 18.12 38.28
C VAL A 50 4.82 17.93 38.93
N VAL A 51 4.18 19.04 39.32
CA VAL A 51 2.77 19.09 39.69
C VAL A 51 2.01 19.73 38.54
N VAL A 52 1.17 18.93 37.88
CA VAL A 52 0.33 19.40 36.78
C VAL A 52 -0.81 20.25 37.36
N LEU A 53 -0.66 21.57 37.32
CA LEU A 53 -1.68 22.51 37.75
C LEU A 53 -2.73 22.70 36.64
N PRO A 54 -4.01 22.97 36.97
CA PRO A 54 -5.02 23.33 35.97
C PRO A 54 -4.58 24.46 35.01
N ALA A 55 -3.71 25.37 35.47
CA ALA A 55 -3.13 26.45 34.66
C ALA A 55 -2.16 25.99 33.54
N SER A 56 -1.73 24.72 33.53
CA SER A 56 -0.89 24.13 32.48
C SER A 56 -1.69 23.69 31.25
N GLU A 57 -3.01 23.57 31.37
CA GLU A 57 -3.92 23.09 30.32
C GLU A 57 -3.89 23.94 29.03
N PRO A 58 -3.91 25.30 29.09
CA PRO A 58 -3.87 26.11 27.88
C PRO A 58 -2.57 25.98 27.09
N ARG A 59 -1.43 25.78 27.78
CA ARG A 59 -0.12 25.61 27.11
C ARG A 59 -0.04 24.30 26.35
N LEU A 60 -0.54 23.22 26.95
CA LEU A 60 -0.62 21.91 26.30
C LEU A 60 -1.58 21.94 25.11
N ARG A 61 -2.76 22.56 25.29
CA ARG A 61 -3.71 22.72 24.19
C ARG A 61 -3.10 23.50 23.02
N ALA A 62 -2.43 24.63 23.31
CA ALA A 62 -1.76 25.42 22.27
C ALA A 62 -0.66 24.63 21.55
N HIS A 63 0.09 23.79 22.27
CA HIS A 63 1.09 22.91 21.67
C HIS A 63 0.44 21.85 20.76
N GLU A 64 -0.65 21.21 21.20
CA GLU A 64 -1.41 20.25 20.39
C GLU A 64 -2.03 20.89 19.15
N GLU A 65 -2.59 22.10 19.28
CA GLU A 65 -3.08 22.89 18.15
C GLU A 65 -1.94 23.19 17.17
N ALA A 66 -0.77 23.61 17.67
CA ALA A 66 0.39 23.86 16.81
C ALA A 66 0.89 22.59 16.09
N LEU A 67 0.85 21.42 16.75
CA LEU A 67 1.15 20.13 16.11
C LEU A 67 0.10 19.77 15.06
N GLY A 68 -1.19 19.97 15.36
CA GLY A 68 -2.29 19.77 14.43
C GLY A 68 -2.16 20.65 13.18
N GLU A 69 -1.81 21.93 13.36
CA GLU A 69 -1.55 22.88 12.28
C GLU A 69 -0.36 22.47 11.40
N ARG A 70 0.71 21.92 11.99
CA ARG A 70 1.86 21.39 11.26
C ARG A 70 1.51 20.13 10.46
N LEU A 71 0.75 19.21 11.05
CA LEU A 71 0.23 18.03 10.34
C LEU A 71 -0.69 18.44 9.19
N ALA A 72 -1.58 19.40 9.43
CA ALA A 72 -2.46 19.95 8.40
C ALA A 72 -1.67 20.65 7.29
N GLY A 73 -0.54 21.29 7.62
CA GLY A 73 0.41 21.87 6.65
C GLY A 73 0.92 20.86 5.61
N LEU A 74 1.07 19.58 5.98
CA LEU A 74 1.47 18.53 5.02
C LEU A 74 0.47 18.37 3.86
N ILE A 75 -0.81 18.60 4.15
CA ILE A 75 -1.91 18.53 3.17
C ILE A 75 -2.15 19.91 2.54
N ARG A 76 -2.19 20.97 3.36
CA ARG A 76 -2.51 22.35 2.96
C ARG A 76 -1.57 22.92 1.92
N ASP A 77 -0.30 22.60 2.02
CA ASP A 77 0.72 23.13 1.13
C ASP A 77 0.65 22.55 -0.29
N HIS A 78 -0.22 21.56 -0.53
CA HIS A 78 -0.43 20.98 -1.85
C HIS A 78 -1.86 21.24 -2.38
N PRO A 79 -2.03 22.09 -3.41
CA PRO A 79 -3.35 22.52 -3.87
C PRO A 79 -4.30 21.37 -4.24
N LEU A 80 -3.77 20.32 -4.87
CA LEU A 80 -4.60 19.19 -5.29
C LEU A 80 -5.06 18.33 -4.09
N LEU A 81 -4.22 18.15 -3.06
CA LEU A 81 -4.63 17.40 -1.87
C LEU A 81 -5.70 18.18 -1.11
N MET A 82 -5.53 19.50 -1.03
CA MET A 82 -6.54 20.39 -0.44
C MET A 82 -7.87 20.37 -1.18
N LEU A 83 -7.85 20.35 -2.50
CA LEU A 83 -9.06 20.25 -3.30
C LEU A 83 -9.81 18.94 -3.02
N GLU A 84 -9.10 17.80 -2.97
CA GLU A 84 -9.71 16.50 -2.69
C GLU A 84 -10.23 16.41 -1.25
N LEU A 85 -9.46 16.90 -0.26
CA LEU A 85 -9.91 16.97 1.13
C LEU A 85 -11.13 17.88 1.26
N GLY A 86 -11.11 19.07 0.66
CA GLY A 86 -12.20 20.03 0.68
C GLY A 86 -13.47 19.48 0.04
N THR A 87 -13.35 18.77 -1.08
CA THR A 87 -14.49 18.09 -1.74
C THR A 87 -15.09 17.03 -0.81
N SER A 88 -14.24 16.19 -0.20
CA SER A 88 -14.68 15.15 0.74
C SER A 88 -15.32 15.71 2.00
N LEU A 89 -14.82 16.84 2.52
CA LEU A 89 -15.43 17.58 3.62
C LEU A 89 -16.79 18.15 3.21
N GLY A 90 -16.91 18.73 2.02
CA GLY A 90 -18.18 19.23 1.48
C GLY A 90 -19.26 18.13 1.37
N GLU A 91 -18.88 16.94 0.88
CA GLU A 91 -19.77 15.78 0.80
C GLU A 91 -20.17 15.24 2.18
N ALA A 92 -19.25 15.22 3.14
CA ALA A 92 -19.54 14.85 4.52
C ALA A 92 -20.51 15.85 5.16
N ARG A 93 -20.29 17.16 4.96
CA ARG A 93 -21.19 18.24 5.41
C ARG A 93 -22.59 18.07 4.84
N ALA A 94 -22.71 17.86 3.53
CA ALA A 94 -23.99 17.72 2.85
C ALA A 94 -24.81 16.53 3.38
N ARG A 95 -24.13 15.49 3.86
CA ARG A 95 -24.76 14.31 4.50
C ARG A 95 -24.96 14.45 6.00
N GLY A 96 -24.50 15.55 6.63
CA GLY A 96 -24.46 15.67 8.09
C GLY A 96 -23.62 14.58 8.76
N ALA A 97 -22.59 14.08 8.07
CA ALA A 97 -21.79 12.95 8.49
C ALA A 97 -20.39 13.39 8.95
N THR A 98 -19.80 12.63 9.89
CA THR A 98 -18.37 12.73 10.23
C THR A 98 -17.52 12.20 9.08
N LEU A 99 -16.49 12.94 8.67
CA LEU A 99 -15.50 12.44 7.72
C LEU A 99 -14.53 11.49 8.44
N LEU A 100 -14.50 10.23 8.04
CA LEU A 100 -13.44 9.30 8.44
C LEU A 100 -12.24 9.44 7.48
N LEU A 101 -11.11 9.88 8.01
CA LEU A 101 -9.82 9.88 7.33
C LEU A 101 -8.96 8.73 7.86
N VAL A 102 -8.58 7.82 6.97
CA VAL A 102 -7.75 6.65 7.27
C VAL A 102 -6.32 6.96 6.85
N ILE A 103 -5.41 6.93 7.82
CA ILE A 103 -3.97 7.09 7.59
C ILE A 103 -3.38 5.72 7.27
N ASP A 104 -2.74 5.61 6.13
CA ASP A 104 -2.15 4.39 5.62
C ASP A 104 -0.66 4.62 5.37
N THR A 105 0.18 3.90 6.09
CA THR A 105 1.63 4.02 5.96
C THR A 105 2.30 2.75 6.47
N CYS A 106 3.35 2.33 5.79
CA CYS A 106 4.22 1.24 6.24
C CYS A 106 5.46 1.74 7.00
N ASP A 107 5.74 3.05 6.98
CA ASP A 107 6.89 3.67 7.63
C ASP A 107 6.62 3.94 9.12
N ALA A 108 7.48 3.40 9.99
CA ALA A 108 7.33 3.48 11.44
C ALA A 108 7.44 4.92 11.98
N GLN A 109 8.24 5.78 11.35
CA GLN A 109 8.37 7.19 11.75
C GLN A 109 7.08 7.95 11.43
N VAL A 110 6.52 7.75 10.23
CA VAL A 110 5.21 8.31 9.86
C VAL A 110 4.12 7.79 10.79
N GLN A 111 4.13 6.49 11.09
CA GLN A 111 3.18 5.88 12.02
C GLN A 111 3.27 6.51 13.41
N ALA A 112 4.45 6.87 13.90
CA ALA A 112 4.58 7.47 15.25
C ALA A 112 3.95 8.87 15.40
N LEU A 113 3.63 9.57 14.30
CA LEU A 113 3.03 10.90 14.36
C LEU A 113 1.65 10.90 15.05
N PRO A 114 1.28 11.97 15.78
CA PRO A 114 -0.01 12.09 16.46
C PRO A 114 -1.10 12.54 15.46
N TRP A 115 -1.38 11.72 14.45
CA TRP A 115 -2.36 12.01 13.39
C TRP A 115 -3.73 12.43 13.92
N GLU A 116 -4.12 11.95 15.10
CA GLU A 116 -5.34 12.29 15.80
C GLU A 116 -5.47 13.80 16.14
N LEU A 117 -4.38 14.56 16.07
CA LEU A 117 -4.34 16.02 16.18
C LEU A 117 -4.58 16.75 14.85
N LEU A 118 -4.46 16.06 13.70
CA LEU A 118 -4.68 16.64 12.37
C LEU A 118 -5.99 17.43 12.27
N PRO A 119 -7.16 16.96 12.79
CA PRO A 119 -8.40 17.70 12.71
C PRO A 119 -8.35 19.11 13.32
N ALA A 120 -7.49 19.35 14.32
CA ALA A 120 -7.36 20.67 14.94
C ALA A 120 -6.82 21.72 13.95
N GLY A 121 -6.01 21.30 12.97
CA GLY A 121 -5.42 22.20 11.97
C GLY A 121 -6.18 22.30 10.64
N LEU A 122 -7.25 21.52 10.44
CA LEU A 122 -7.99 21.49 9.18
C LEU A 122 -9.05 22.60 9.05
N THR A 123 -9.30 23.39 10.10
CA THR A 123 -10.33 24.45 10.16
C THR A 123 -11.64 24.05 9.47
N ALA A 124 -12.15 22.86 9.79
CA ALA A 124 -13.31 22.29 9.12
C ALA A 124 -14.58 22.46 9.96
N ASP A 125 -15.66 22.92 9.33
CA ASP A 125 -17.01 22.93 9.93
C ASP A 125 -17.60 21.52 10.13
N VAL A 126 -16.90 20.50 9.64
CA VAL A 126 -17.32 19.10 9.68
C VAL A 126 -16.42 18.32 10.63
N PRO A 127 -16.98 17.49 11.52
CA PRO A 127 -16.20 16.60 12.35
C PRO A 127 -15.34 15.67 11.48
N VAL A 128 -14.03 15.62 11.75
CA VAL A 128 -13.10 14.67 11.13
C VAL A 128 -12.62 13.70 12.21
N GLU A 129 -12.72 12.41 11.93
CA GLU A 129 -12.17 11.36 12.78
C GLU A 129 -11.02 10.67 12.07
N ILE A 130 -9.97 10.37 12.84
CA ILE A 130 -8.77 9.71 12.33
C ILE A 130 -8.78 8.25 12.76
N ALA A 131 -8.57 7.37 11.78
CA ALA A 131 -8.20 5.97 11.98
C ALA A 131 -6.88 5.68 11.27
N ARG A 132 -6.19 4.62 11.68
CA ARG A 132 -4.96 4.14 11.06
C ARG A 132 -5.24 2.79 10.40
N LEU A 133 -4.75 2.59 9.18
CA LEU A 133 -4.87 1.30 8.53
C LEU A 133 -3.87 0.33 9.19
N GLY A 134 -4.40 -0.71 9.83
CA GLY A 134 -3.58 -1.74 10.44
C GLY A 134 -3.33 -2.91 9.52
N ARG A 135 -2.29 -3.68 9.82
CA ARG A 135 -1.88 -4.85 9.03
C ARG A 135 -2.69 -6.09 9.43
N GLY A 136 -3.82 -6.32 8.77
CA GLY A 136 -4.64 -7.52 8.95
C GLY A 136 -5.79 -7.60 7.96
N ALA A 137 -6.12 -8.81 7.53
CA ALA A 137 -7.29 -9.08 6.69
C ALA A 137 -8.54 -8.98 7.56
N GLY A 138 -9.05 -7.76 7.67
CA GLY A 138 -10.23 -7.47 8.48
C GLY A 138 -11.46 -8.17 7.94
N ARG A 139 -12.40 -8.46 8.83
CA ARG A 139 -13.75 -8.81 8.41
C ARG A 139 -14.61 -7.58 8.31
N ARG A 140 -15.57 -7.61 7.37
CA ARG A 140 -16.60 -6.57 7.34
C ARG A 140 -17.43 -6.68 8.62
N PRO A 141 -17.76 -5.54 9.25
CA PRO A 141 -18.63 -5.56 10.41
C PRO A 141 -19.95 -6.25 10.11
N ARG A 142 -20.43 -7.05 11.06
CA ARG A 142 -21.70 -7.75 10.88
C ARG A 142 -22.87 -6.82 11.23
N PRO A 143 -23.98 -6.86 10.49
CA PRO A 143 -25.23 -6.29 11.00
C PRO A 143 -25.79 -7.22 12.07
N GLY A 144 -26.27 -6.69 13.19
CA GLY A 144 -26.81 -7.51 14.27
C GLY A 144 -26.99 -6.75 15.58
N PRO A 145 -27.62 -7.38 16.59
CA PRO A 145 -27.69 -6.83 17.93
C PRO A 145 -26.28 -6.71 18.53
N LEU A 146 -26.08 -5.70 19.38
CA LEU A 146 -24.81 -5.49 20.07
C LEU A 146 -24.63 -6.55 21.16
N ARG A 147 -23.53 -7.30 21.09
CA ARG A 147 -23.03 -8.17 22.15
C ARG A 147 -21.74 -7.60 22.71
N THR A 148 -21.70 -7.42 24.02
CA THR A 148 -20.53 -6.88 24.71
C THR A 148 -19.81 -7.98 25.47
N LEU A 149 -18.51 -8.14 25.17
CA LEU A 149 -17.62 -9.10 25.80
C LEU A 149 -16.55 -8.39 26.60
N LEU A 150 -16.05 -9.06 27.63
CA LEU A 150 -15.05 -8.54 28.55
C LEU A 150 -13.93 -9.55 28.78
N TRP A 151 -12.70 -9.11 28.53
CA TRP A 151 -11.47 -9.80 28.93
C TRP A 151 -10.75 -8.96 29.98
N CYS A 152 -10.62 -9.50 31.20
CA CYS A 152 -9.84 -8.90 32.27
C CYS A 152 -9.14 -10.03 33.04
N PRO A 153 -7.84 -10.27 32.78
CA PRO A 153 -7.12 -11.40 33.35
C PRO A 153 -6.83 -11.23 34.85
N ASP A 154 -6.79 -10.00 35.35
CA ASP A 154 -6.63 -9.70 36.78
C ASP A 154 -7.72 -8.75 37.28
N PRO A 155 -8.93 -9.27 37.55
CA PRO A 155 -10.05 -8.45 38.04
C PRO A 155 -9.86 -7.99 39.50
N SER A 156 -8.86 -8.52 40.20
CA SER A 156 -8.62 -8.24 41.62
C SER A 156 -7.72 -7.02 41.84
N GLU A 157 -6.93 -6.63 40.83
CA GLU A 157 -6.11 -5.44 40.89
C GLU A 157 -7.00 -4.18 41.01
N PRO A 158 -6.68 -3.22 41.91
CA PRO A 158 -7.56 -2.10 42.22
C PRO A 158 -8.03 -1.25 41.02
N THR A 159 -7.13 -0.97 40.08
CA THR A 159 -7.45 -0.19 38.88
C THR A 159 -8.37 -0.96 37.94
N MET A 160 -8.11 -2.25 37.72
CA MET A 160 -8.93 -3.13 36.91
C MET A 160 -10.30 -3.34 37.56
N ALA A 161 -10.36 -3.56 38.87
CA ALA A 161 -11.59 -3.65 39.63
C ALA A 161 -12.47 -2.39 39.46
N ALA A 162 -11.86 -1.20 39.54
CA ALA A 162 -12.57 0.06 39.33
C ALA A 162 -13.11 0.22 37.89
N LEU A 163 -12.35 -0.22 36.87
CA LEU A 163 -12.83 -0.21 35.48
C LEU A 163 -13.95 -1.23 35.24
N LEU A 164 -13.86 -2.40 35.88
CA LEU A 164 -14.89 -3.44 35.84
C LEU A 164 -16.19 -2.98 36.48
N GLU A 165 -16.12 -2.42 37.68
CA GLU A 165 -17.27 -1.85 38.39
C GLU A 165 -17.93 -0.76 37.54
N HIS A 166 -17.13 0.13 36.94
CA HIS A 166 -17.62 1.17 36.04
C HIS A 166 -18.37 0.62 34.84
N LEU A 167 -17.82 -0.39 34.14
CA LEU A 167 -18.49 -1.03 33.01
C LEU A 167 -19.77 -1.77 33.43
N GLN A 168 -19.76 -2.42 34.59
CA GLN A 168 -20.95 -3.09 35.14
C GLN A 168 -22.06 -2.08 35.47
N ALA A 169 -21.70 -0.92 36.05
CA ALA A 169 -22.65 0.16 36.31
C ALA A 169 -23.25 0.68 34.99
N LEU A 170 -22.42 0.96 33.97
CA LEU A 170 -22.89 1.36 32.64
C LEU A 170 -23.81 0.32 32.01
N SER A 171 -23.47 -0.97 32.13
CA SER A 171 -24.29 -2.09 31.64
C SER A 171 -25.66 -2.10 32.31
N GLY A 172 -25.72 -1.85 33.63
CA GLY A 172 -26.97 -1.75 34.39
C GLY A 172 -27.82 -0.56 33.97
N GLU A 173 -27.22 0.62 33.80
CA GLU A 173 -27.90 1.84 33.34
C GLU A 173 -28.47 1.70 31.94
N THR A 174 -27.70 1.11 31.02
CA THR A 174 -28.11 0.94 29.62
C THR A 174 -28.95 -0.32 29.38
N ARG A 175 -29.17 -1.13 30.43
CA ARG A 175 -29.88 -2.43 30.38
C ARG A 175 -29.28 -3.38 29.34
N THR A 176 -27.96 -3.35 29.19
CA THR A 176 -27.21 -4.32 28.38
C THR A 176 -26.53 -5.33 29.27
N SER A 177 -26.07 -6.44 28.69
CA SER A 177 -25.24 -7.43 29.39
C SER A 177 -23.81 -7.38 28.86
N ILE A 178 -22.85 -7.37 29.78
CA ILE A 178 -21.44 -7.61 29.50
C ILE A 178 -21.13 -9.04 29.93
N LEU A 179 -20.73 -9.86 28.97
CA LEU A 179 -20.39 -11.26 29.23
C LEU A 179 -18.86 -11.42 29.34
N PRO A 180 -18.37 -12.25 30.26
CA PRO A 180 -16.99 -12.72 30.22
C PRO A 180 -16.69 -13.38 28.87
N TRP A 181 -15.54 -13.05 28.29
CA TRP A 181 -15.13 -13.50 26.96
C TRP A 181 -15.11 -15.04 26.83
N ASP A 182 -14.71 -15.74 27.88
CA ASP A 182 -14.56 -17.20 27.95
C ASP A 182 -15.88 -17.96 28.10
N GLN A 183 -16.99 -17.24 28.35
CA GLN A 183 -18.34 -17.82 28.39
C GLN A 183 -18.98 -17.92 27.01
N VAL A 184 -18.32 -17.44 25.97
CA VAL A 184 -18.84 -17.46 24.60
C VAL A 184 -18.27 -18.66 23.85
N SER A 185 -19.15 -19.54 23.38
CA SER A 185 -18.72 -20.70 22.61
C SER A 185 -18.00 -20.29 21.31
N PRO A 186 -16.91 -20.98 20.91
CA PRO A 186 -16.27 -20.77 19.64
C PRO A 186 -17.26 -20.99 18.49
N GLY A 187 -17.58 -19.94 17.74
CA GLY A 187 -18.57 -19.99 16.67
C GLY A 187 -18.74 -18.64 15.98
N VAL A 188 -19.31 -18.67 14.77
CA VAL A 188 -19.72 -17.45 14.06
C VAL A 188 -20.89 -16.84 14.82
N LEU A 189 -20.62 -15.78 15.58
CA LEU A 189 -21.67 -14.98 16.20
C LEU A 189 -22.30 -14.10 15.12
N ASP A 190 -23.61 -14.22 14.89
CA ASP A 190 -24.33 -13.31 13.97
C ASP A 190 -24.52 -11.89 14.56
N ASP A 191 -24.05 -11.68 15.79
CA ASP A 191 -24.16 -10.42 16.52
C ASP A 191 -23.03 -9.45 16.18
N ARG A 192 -23.27 -8.17 16.46
CA ARG A 192 -22.23 -7.15 16.52
C ARG A 192 -21.42 -7.29 17.79
N VAL A 193 -20.16 -7.71 17.72
CA VAL A 193 -19.36 -8.00 18.92
C VAL A 193 -18.42 -6.85 19.25
N VAL A 194 -18.47 -6.38 20.49
CA VAL A 194 -17.51 -5.43 21.05
C VAL A 194 -16.80 -6.09 22.22
N LEU A 195 -15.46 -6.16 22.14
CA LEU A 195 -14.62 -6.74 23.18
C LEU A 195 -13.90 -5.63 23.95
N TYR A 196 -14.17 -5.53 25.25
CA TYR A 196 -13.39 -4.70 26.16
C TYR A 196 -12.24 -5.53 26.74
N ALA A 197 -11.00 -5.11 26.46
CA ALA A 197 -9.78 -5.74 26.96
C ALA A 197 -9.15 -4.84 28.02
N LEU A 198 -9.24 -5.23 29.29
CA LEU A 198 -8.76 -4.46 30.45
C LEU A 198 -7.58 -5.20 31.08
N CYS A 199 -6.39 -4.60 31.00
CA CYS A 199 -5.18 -5.19 31.57
C CYS A 199 -4.11 -4.10 31.74
N HIS A 200 -3.19 -4.28 32.69
CA HIS A 200 -2.01 -3.42 32.75
C HIS A 200 -1.04 -3.76 31.64
N GLY A 201 -0.57 -2.74 30.94
CA GLY A 201 0.52 -2.84 29.98
C GLY A 201 1.76 -2.15 30.53
N GLU A 202 2.90 -2.82 30.38
CA GLU A 202 4.21 -2.32 30.77
C GLU A 202 5.19 -2.54 29.63
N GLN A 203 5.99 -1.52 29.32
CA GLN A 203 7.06 -1.63 28.34
C GLN A 203 8.33 -2.12 29.04
N ILE A 204 8.79 -3.32 28.68
CA ILE A 204 10.01 -3.94 29.21
C ILE A 204 10.88 -4.35 28.02
N ASP A 205 12.09 -3.80 27.94
CA ASP A 205 13.02 -4.03 26.83
C ASP A 205 12.36 -3.86 25.44
N ASP A 206 11.62 -2.76 25.28
CA ASP A 206 10.88 -2.39 24.05
C ASP A 206 9.72 -3.34 23.67
N LEU A 207 9.37 -4.29 24.54
CA LEU A 207 8.23 -5.20 24.37
C LEU A 207 7.08 -4.84 25.32
N LEU A 208 5.85 -4.93 24.80
CA LEU A 208 4.65 -4.79 25.60
C LEU A 208 4.37 -6.08 26.38
N VAL A 209 4.49 -5.99 27.72
CA VAL A 209 4.14 -7.04 28.67
C VAL A 209 2.80 -6.71 29.33
N LEU A 210 1.90 -7.69 29.34
CA LEU A 210 0.57 -7.62 29.91
C LEU A 210 0.56 -8.35 31.26
N ARG A 211 0.08 -7.70 32.32
CA ARG A 211 0.13 -8.24 33.68
C ARG A 211 -1.12 -9.03 34.06
N GLU A 212 -0.90 -10.16 34.72
CA GLU A 212 -1.92 -11.02 35.36
C GLU A 212 -1.41 -11.40 36.75
N GLY A 213 -1.82 -10.64 37.76
CA GLY A 213 -1.23 -10.69 39.09
C GLY A 213 0.27 -10.33 39.06
N SER A 214 1.09 -11.18 39.67
CA SER A 214 2.55 -11.05 39.63
C SER A 214 3.18 -11.51 38.32
N ASN A 215 2.41 -12.17 37.45
CA ASN A 215 2.92 -12.73 36.20
C ASN A 215 2.76 -11.71 35.05
N GLY A 216 3.63 -11.83 34.05
CA GLY A 216 3.52 -11.08 32.80
C GLY A 216 3.51 -12.03 31.62
N PHE A 217 2.79 -11.68 30.56
CA PHE A 217 2.85 -12.36 29.26
C PHE A 217 2.94 -11.34 28.13
N GLY A 218 3.53 -11.76 27.00
CA GLY A 218 3.67 -10.89 25.84
C GLY A 218 2.32 -10.63 25.14
N SER A 219 2.26 -9.53 24.40
CA SER A 219 1.09 -9.15 23.58
C SER A 219 0.62 -10.27 22.63
N GLY A 220 1.54 -11.06 22.07
CA GLY A 220 1.21 -12.22 21.23
C GLY A 220 0.41 -13.30 21.96
N THR A 221 0.85 -13.71 23.16
CA THR A 221 0.14 -14.70 23.97
C THR A 221 -1.28 -14.26 24.34
N ALA A 222 -1.48 -12.96 24.56
CA ALA A 222 -2.80 -12.41 24.84
C ALA A 222 -3.73 -12.50 23.64
N VAL A 223 -3.20 -12.16 22.46
CA VAL A 223 -3.91 -12.24 21.19
C VAL A 223 -4.26 -13.69 20.88
N ASP A 224 -3.33 -14.63 21.06
CA ASP A 224 -3.58 -16.07 20.88
C ASP A 224 -4.71 -16.58 21.80
N ARG A 225 -4.73 -16.15 23.07
CA ARG A 225 -5.82 -16.48 24.00
C ARG A 225 -7.17 -15.97 23.46
N LEU A 226 -7.20 -14.76 22.92
CA LEU A 226 -8.41 -14.09 22.44
C LEU A 226 -8.82 -14.48 21.00
N ALA A 227 -7.97 -15.17 20.24
CA ALA A 227 -8.10 -15.37 18.79
C ALA A 227 -9.48 -15.86 18.36
N HIS A 228 -10.06 -16.82 19.09
CA HIS A 228 -11.38 -17.38 18.78
C HIS A 228 -12.52 -16.34 18.84
N THR A 229 -12.37 -15.28 19.63
CA THR A 229 -13.33 -14.17 19.75
C THR A 229 -13.01 -13.05 18.77
N LEU A 230 -11.72 -12.77 18.54
CA LEU A 230 -11.25 -11.67 17.68
C LEU A 230 -11.81 -11.78 16.25
N GLY A 231 -11.89 -12.98 15.69
CA GLY A 231 -12.47 -13.21 14.36
C GLY A 231 -13.97 -12.88 14.21
N SER A 232 -14.66 -12.55 15.30
CA SER A 232 -16.04 -12.02 15.29
C SER A 232 -16.15 -10.59 15.85
N ALA A 233 -15.07 -10.00 16.34
CA ALA A 233 -15.09 -8.67 16.95
C ALA A 233 -15.16 -7.53 15.91
N ASP A 234 -16.18 -6.68 15.99
CA ASP A 234 -16.28 -5.46 15.17
C ASP A 234 -15.35 -4.36 15.69
N LEU A 235 -15.24 -4.26 17.01
CA LEU A 235 -14.41 -3.30 17.72
C LEU A 235 -13.83 -3.94 18.98
N VAL A 236 -12.51 -3.88 19.10
CA VAL A 236 -11.79 -4.19 20.33
C VAL A 236 -11.37 -2.89 21.00
N VAL A 237 -11.71 -2.73 22.27
CA VAL A 237 -11.37 -1.56 23.08
C VAL A 237 -10.34 -1.99 24.12
N CYS A 238 -9.08 -1.66 23.89
CA CYS A 238 -7.99 -1.98 24.79
C CYS A 238 -7.77 -0.82 25.77
N ALA A 239 -8.11 -1.02 27.04
CA ALA A 239 -7.69 -0.17 28.14
C ALA A 239 -6.37 -0.71 28.72
N ILE A 240 -5.32 -0.68 27.90
CA ILE A 240 -4.00 -1.27 28.17
C ILE A 240 -2.93 -0.20 27.92
N CYS A 241 -2.26 0.27 28.97
CA CYS A 241 -1.21 1.28 28.87
C CYS A 241 -0.14 0.88 27.84
N GLY A 242 0.17 1.78 26.89
CA GLY A 242 1.14 1.52 25.82
C GLY A 242 0.68 0.53 24.75
N GLY A 243 -0.55 0.02 24.83
CA GLY A 243 -1.08 -0.96 23.87
C GLY A 243 -1.11 -0.45 22.44
N GLY A 244 -1.26 0.86 22.21
CA GLY A 244 -1.25 1.47 20.89
C GLY A 244 0.14 1.87 20.39
N ALA A 245 1.20 1.71 21.20
CA ALA A 245 2.54 2.09 20.82
C ALA A 245 3.13 1.11 19.78
N PRO A 246 3.92 1.60 18.81
CA PRO A 246 4.78 0.72 18.04
C PRO A 246 5.80 0.06 18.98
N GLU A 247 5.97 -1.25 18.86
CA GLU A 247 6.97 -2.05 19.61
C GLU A 247 8.28 -2.10 18.77
N PRO A 248 9.38 -1.46 19.19
CA PRO A 248 10.66 -1.57 18.49
C PRO A 248 11.11 -3.03 18.38
N GLY A 249 11.44 -3.47 17.16
CA GLY A 249 11.93 -4.84 16.92
C GLY A 249 10.85 -5.92 16.87
N ALA A 250 9.61 -5.64 17.28
CA ALA A 250 8.49 -6.52 17.00
C ALA A 250 7.99 -6.32 15.56
N SER A 251 7.48 -7.39 14.95
CA SER A 251 6.92 -7.32 13.60
C SER A 251 5.63 -6.50 13.54
N ARG A 252 4.88 -6.38 14.65
CA ARG A 252 3.54 -5.77 14.74
C ARG A 252 3.22 -5.27 16.16
N ALA A 253 2.62 -4.08 16.25
CA ALA A 253 2.01 -3.57 17.49
C ALA A 253 0.76 -4.38 17.89
N LEU A 254 0.31 -4.27 19.15
CA LEU A 254 -0.86 -5.01 19.64
C LEU A 254 -2.12 -4.82 18.76
N PRO A 255 -2.52 -3.59 18.34
CA PRO A 255 -3.62 -3.41 17.41
C PRO A 255 -3.45 -4.18 16.11
N ASP A 256 -2.27 -4.17 15.50
CA ASP A 256 -2.01 -4.92 14.26
C ASP A 256 -2.16 -6.43 14.46
N ARG A 257 -1.71 -6.96 15.60
CA ARG A 257 -1.90 -8.38 15.94
C ARG A 257 -3.38 -8.71 16.13
N ILE A 258 -4.13 -7.85 16.82
CA ILE A 258 -5.58 -7.99 16.99
C ILE A 258 -6.32 -8.00 15.65
N LEU A 259 -5.95 -7.10 14.73
CA LEU A 259 -6.53 -7.02 13.40
C LEU A 259 -6.13 -8.22 12.53
N ALA A 260 -4.90 -8.74 12.69
CA ALA A 260 -4.43 -9.94 12.00
C ALA A 260 -5.23 -11.20 12.39
N GLU A 261 -5.72 -11.29 13.63
CA GLU A 261 -6.64 -12.35 14.09
C GLU A 261 -8.10 -12.14 13.64
N GLY A 262 -8.35 -11.17 12.76
CA GLY A 262 -9.65 -10.98 12.09
C GLY A 262 -10.59 -9.99 12.77
N ALA A 263 -10.15 -9.29 13.82
CA ALA A 263 -10.92 -8.17 14.36
C ALA A 263 -11.05 -7.06 13.31
N SER A 264 -12.21 -6.40 13.28
CA SER A 264 -12.49 -5.39 12.25
C SER A 264 -11.88 -4.03 12.58
N SER A 265 -11.67 -3.74 13.87
CA SER A 265 -10.99 -2.54 14.36
C SER A 265 -10.56 -2.69 15.82
N CYS A 266 -9.54 -1.94 16.22
CA CYS A 266 -8.98 -1.93 17.56
C CYS A 266 -8.67 -0.49 17.98
N ILE A 267 -8.97 -0.12 19.22
CA ILE A 267 -8.51 1.14 19.82
C ILE A 267 -7.67 0.85 21.05
N ALA A 268 -6.50 1.50 21.14
CA ALA A 268 -5.56 1.31 22.24
C ALA A 268 -4.78 2.60 22.54
N PRO A 269 -4.39 2.87 23.79
CA PRO A 269 -3.61 4.05 24.14
C PRO A 269 -2.12 3.86 23.82
N VAL A 270 -1.47 4.86 23.21
CA VAL A 270 -0.02 4.84 22.86
C VAL A 270 0.89 4.96 24.09
N GLY A 271 0.36 5.26 25.27
CA GLY A 271 1.13 5.22 26.51
C GLY A 271 0.22 5.08 27.71
N THR A 272 0.60 5.66 28.85
CA THR A 272 -0.23 5.64 30.06
C THR A 272 -1.60 6.25 29.80
N LEU A 273 -2.63 5.58 30.31
CA LEU A 273 -4.02 6.04 30.28
C LEU A 273 -4.51 6.12 31.73
N GLY A 274 -4.83 7.33 32.19
CA GLY A 274 -5.33 7.55 33.55
C GLY A 274 -6.71 6.92 33.75
N LEU A 275 -7.03 6.52 34.98
CA LEU A 275 -8.29 5.85 35.31
C LEU A 275 -9.52 6.67 34.86
N ASP A 276 -9.57 7.97 35.19
CA ASP A 276 -10.67 8.86 34.80
C ASP A 276 -10.84 8.94 33.28
N ALA A 277 -9.73 9.00 32.55
CA ALA A 277 -9.73 9.05 31.09
C ALA A 277 -10.19 7.73 30.47
N ALA A 278 -9.76 6.60 31.02
CA ALA A 278 -10.25 5.29 30.63
C ALA A 278 -11.76 5.17 30.87
N GLN A 279 -12.25 5.55 32.05
CA GLN A 279 -13.68 5.53 32.39
C GLN A 279 -14.50 6.43 31.45
N ALA A 280 -14.07 7.67 31.23
CA ALA A 280 -14.74 8.60 30.33
C ALA A 280 -14.79 8.06 28.89
N PHE A 281 -13.68 7.50 28.40
CA PHE A 281 -13.63 6.89 27.08
C PHE A 281 -14.60 5.71 26.96
N LEU A 282 -14.57 4.79 27.92
CA LEU A 282 -15.44 3.61 27.97
C LEU A 282 -16.92 4.01 28.05
N THR A 283 -17.27 5.02 28.85
CA THR A 283 -18.63 5.60 28.91
C THR A 283 -19.09 6.04 27.54
N GLY A 284 -18.29 6.89 26.87
CA GLY A 284 -18.67 7.44 25.58
C GLY A 284 -18.81 6.38 24.49
N VAL A 285 -17.89 5.41 24.46
CA VAL A 285 -17.95 4.27 23.52
C VAL A 285 -19.17 3.40 23.78
N HIS A 286 -19.37 2.95 25.02
CA HIS A 286 -20.47 2.06 25.38
C HIS A 286 -21.83 2.69 25.09
N GLN A 287 -22.07 3.93 25.57
CA GLN A 287 -23.34 4.63 25.35
C GLN A 287 -23.65 4.82 23.86
N ALA A 288 -22.66 5.19 23.06
CA ALA A 288 -22.85 5.35 21.62
C ALA A 288 -23.19 4.04 20.91
N LEU A 289 -22.54 2.93 21.30
CA LEU A 289 -22.81 1.61 20.72
C LEU A 289 -24.20 1.10 21.10
N VAL A 290 -24.60 1.23 22.37
CA VAL A 290 -25.93 0.81 22.82
C VAL A 290 -27.03 1.63 22.15
N ALA A 291 -26.79 2.92 21.88
CA ALA A 291 -27.68 3.77 21.11
C ALA A 291 -27.76 3.39 19.61
N GLY A 292 -27.16 2.27 19.18
CA GLY A 292 -27.15 1.82 17.79
C GLY A 292 -26.12 2.54 16.92
N GLY A 293 -25.23 3.32 17.52
CA GLY A 293 -24.19 4.06 16.81
C GLY A 293 -23.23 3.16 16.03
N SER A 294 -22.59 3.77 15.03
CA SER A 294 -21.48 3.15 14.31
C SER A 294 -20.21 3.14 15.16
N ARG A 295 -19.22 2.32 14.78
CA ARG A 295 -17.88 2.32 15.41
C ARG A 295 -17.25 3.71 15.40
N LEU A 296 -17.39 4.42 14.27
CA LEU A 296 -16.98 5.80 14.10
C LEU A 296 -17.62 6.71 15.16
N SER A 297 -18.95 6.66 15.30
CA SER A 297 -19.66 7.44 16.32
C SER A 297 -19.21 7.10 17.73
N ALA A 298 -18.92 5.82 18.01
CA ALA A 298 -18.48 5.37 19.31
C ALA A 298 -17.09 5.90 19.67
N VAL A 299 -16.12 5.79 18.77
CA VAL A 299 -14.77 6.35 18.96
C VAL A 299 -14.83 7.87 19.10
N SER A 300 -15.57 8.56 18.23
CA SER A 300 -15.75 10.01 18.32
C SER A 300 -16.38 10.44 19.65
N ARG A 301 -17.36 9.69 20.16
CA ARG A 301 -17.99 9.97 21.45
C ARG A 301 -17.04 9.72 22.61
N GLY A 302 -16.35 8.59 22.63
CA GLY A 302 -15.34 8.29 23.66
C GLY A 302 -14.25 9.35 23.73
N ARG A 303 -13.66 9.74 22.60
CA ARG A 303 -12.65 10.82 22.56
C ARG A 303 -13.21 12.15 23.04
N ARG A 304 -14.48 12.44 22.78
CA ARG A 304 -15.15 13.67 23.27
C ARG A 304 -15.32 13.67 24.79
N GLU A 305 -15.72 12.55 25.38
CA GLU A 305 -15.83 12.44 26.85
C GLU A 305 -14.48 12.65 27.52
N VAL A 306 -13.40 12.08 26.97
CA VAL A 306 -12.03 12.32 27.47
C VAL A 306 -11.64 13.79 27.37
N ARG A 307 -11.93 14.46 26.24
CA ARG A 307 -11.69 15.91 26.09
C ARG A 307 -12.50 16.73 27.09
N ALA A 308 -13.72 16.32 27.40
CA ALA A 308 -14.61 17.03 28.32
C ALA A 308 -14.10 17.03 29.77
N LEU A 309 -13.25 16.08 30.15
CA LEU A 309 -12.59 16.08 31.46
C LEU A 309 -11.70 17.32 31.67
N GLY A 310 -11.17 17.91 30.59
CA GLY A 310 -10.33 19.12 30.67
C GLY A 310 -9.07 18.94 31.53
N LEU A 311 -8.61 17.69 31.71
CA LEU A 311 -7.47 17.40 32.56
C LEU A 311 -6.16 17.81 31.87
N PRO A 312 -5.23 18.43 32.62
CA PRO A 312 -3.93 18.83 32.07
C PRO A 312 -2.94 17.66 31.97
N ALA A 313 -3.29 16.47 32.47
CA ALA A 313 -2.41 15.32 32.48
C ALA A 313 -2.29 14.67 31.08
N LEU A 314 -1.08 14.24 30.71
CA LEU A 314 -0.81 13.63 29.39
C LEU A 314 -1.55 12.31 29.19
N ASP A 315 -1.83 11.57 30.25
CA ASP A 315 -2.57 10.31 30.25
C ASP A 315 -4.10 10.49 30.13
N ALA A 316 -4.57 11.74 30.11
CA ALA A 316 -5.97 12.11 29.91
C ALA A 316 -6.24 12.76 28.54
N ARG A 317 -5.32 12.60 27.58
CA ARG A 317 -5.44 13.25 26.26
C ARG A 317 -6.07 12.30 25.24
N ALA A 318 -7.20 12.72 24.68
CA ALA A 318 -7.98 11.92 23.73
C ALA A 318 -7.23 11.50 22.45
N HIS A 319 -6.24 12.29 22.02
CA HIS A 319 -5.45 11.99 20.82
C HIS A 319 -4.51 10.78 21.01
N ARG A 320 -4.26 10.35 22.26
CA ARG A 320 -3.41 9.19 22.55
C ARG A 320 -4.12 7.85 22.41
N LEU A 321 -5.45 7.87 22.29
CA LEU A 321 -6.28 6.70 22.05
C LEU A 321 -6.32 6.45 20.55
N VAL A 322 -5.35 5.69 20.03
CA VAL A 322 -5.19 5.43 18.60
C VAL A 322 -6.21 4.39 18.14
N TRP A 323 -6.92 4.70 17.05
CA TRP A 323 -7.90 3.80 16.44
C TRP A 323 -7.31 3.18 15.19
N SER A 324 -7.07 1.88 15.21
CA SER A 324 -6.65 1.10 14.04
C SER A 324 -7.85 0.38 13.44
N VAL A 325 -7.96 0.40 12.11
CA VAL A 325 -8.98 -0.32 11.34
C VAL A 325 -8.29 -1.33 10.45
N ALA A 326 -8.87 -2.52 10.36
CA ALA A 326 -8.32 -3.54 9.48
C ALA A 326 -8.55 -3.15 8.02
N ASP A 327 -7.68 -3.62 7.14
CA ASP A 327 -7.91 -3.46 5.72
C ASP A 327 -9.05 -4.39 5.29
N LEU A 328 -10.18 -3.79 4.89
CA LEU A 328 -11.37 -4.51 4.41
C LEU A 328 -11.31 -4.76 2.90
N SER A 329 -10.23 -4.29 2.27
CA SER A 329 -9.74 -4.85 1.04
C SER A 329 -9.72 -6.39 1.17
N PRO A 330 -10.38 -7.16 0.28
CA PRO A 330 -10.09 -8.59 0.19
C PRO A 330 -8.57 -8.79 0.16
N PRO A 331 -8.08 -9.91 0.74
CA PRO A 331 -6.66 -10.23 0.70
C PRO A 331 -6.17 -10.08 -0.74
N GLU A 332 -4.99 -9.49 -0.91
CA GLU A 332 -4.35 -9.40 -2.21
C GLU A 332 -4.49 -10.76 -2.91
N PRO A 333 -4.94 -10.78 -4.18
CA PRO A 333 -5.00 -12.04 -4.91
C PRO A 333 -3.59 -12.64 -4.88
N GLU A 334 -3.45 -13.83 -4.27
CA GLU A 334 -2.19 -14.59 -4.28
C GLU A 334 -1.61 -14.53 -5.70
N PRO A 335 -0.39 -14.04 -5.92
CA PRO A 335 0.29 -14.05 -7.21
C PRO A 335 0.25 -15.39 -7.97
N SER A 336 0.12 -16.51 -7.24
CA SER A 336 -0.23 -17.83 -7.81
C SER A 336 -1.52 -17.83 -8.64
N ARG A 337 -2.54 -17.05 -8.24
CA ARG A 337 -3.78 -16.79 -8.98
C ARG A 337 -3.54 -15.91 -10.20
N TRP A 338 -2.62 -14.94 -10.16
CA TRP A 338 -2.24 -14.17 -11.36
C TRP A 338 -1.55 -15.06 -12.38
N LEU A 339 -0.62 -15.92 -11.96
CA LEU A 339 0.01 -16.91 -12.84
C LEU A 339 -1.02 -17.90 -13.40
N GLY A 340 -1.96 -18.37 -12.57
CA GLY A 340 -3.08 -19.21 -13.00
C GLY A 340 -3.99 -18.54 -14.01
N ALA A 341 -4.42 -17.31 -13.75
CA ALA A 341 -5.25 -16.51 -14.65
C ALA A 341 -4.51 -16.16 -15.95
N ALA A 342 -3.22 -15.82 -15.87
CA ALA A 342 -2.37 -15.55 -17.03
C ALA A 342 -2.21 -16.79 -17.91
N ARG A 343 -2.06 -17.98 -17.31
CA ARG A 343 -2.03 -19.25 -18.03
C ARG A 343 -3.38 -19.55 -18.70
N SER A 344 -4.50 -19.30 -18.02
CA SER A 344 -5.83 -19.41 -18.63
C SER A 344 -6.01 -18.47 -19.81
N LEU A 345 -5.62 -17.19 -19.67
CA LEU A 345 -5.67 -16.19 -20.74
C LEU A 345 -4.80 -16.57 -21.94
N ALA A 346 -3.59 -17.07 -21.69
CA ALA A 346 -2.71 -17.59 -22.74
C ALA A 346 -3.40 -18.75 -23.49
N SER A 347 -4.02 -19.68 -22.77
CA SER A 347 -4.77 -20.80 -23.34
C SER A 347 -5.95 -20.35 -24.21
N GLU A 348 -6.80 -19.46 -23.69
CA GLU A 348 -7.99 -18.93 -24.37
C GLU A 348 -7.62 -18.18 -25.66
N ARG A 349 -6.54 -17.40 -25.63
CA ARG A 349 -6.02 -16.68 -26.80
C ARG A 349 -5.28 -17.58 -27.78
N ARG A 350 -5.19 -18.88 -27.51
CA ARG A 350 -4.35 -19.85 -28.24
C ARG A 350 -2.90 -19.37 -28.34
N GLY A 351 -2.46 -18.63 -27.31
CA GLY A 351 -1.08 -18.23 -27.12
C GLY A 351 -0.24 -19.44 -26.78
N CYS A 352 0.84 -19.64 -27.50
CA CYS A 352 1.82 -20.70 -27.21
C CYS A 352 2.74 -20.37 -26.02
N PHE A 353 2.54 -19.21 -25.38
CA PHE A 353 3.48 -18.66 -24.42
C PHE A 353 2.80 -18.01 -23.21
N LEU A 354 3.52 -17.94 -22.09
CA LEU A 354 3.16 -17.19 -20.89
C LEU A 354 4.26 -16.17 -20.61
N GLY A 355 3.93 -14.87 -20.57
CA GLY A 355 4.90 -13.78 -20.45
C GLY A 355 4.31 -12.58 -19.72
N VAL A 356 5.06 -11.47 -19.65
CA VAL A 356 4.65 -10.23 -18.95
C VAL A 356 3.27 -9.76 -19.41
N GLU A 357 2.96 -9.84 -20.71
CA GLU A 357 1.66 -9.44 -21.27
C GLU A 357 0.48 -10.17 -20.64
N HIS A 358 0.61 -11.47 -20.45
CA HIS A 358 -0.47 -12.30 -19.93
C HIS A 358 -0.69 -12.04 -18.46
N LEU A 359 0.37 -11.71 -17.72
CA LEU A 359 0.30 -11.35 -16.33
C LEU A 359 -0.33 -9.94 -16.15
N VAL A 360 -0.02 -8.99 -17.02
CA VAL A 360 -0.70 -7.68 -17.08
C VAL A 360 -2.20 -7.86 -17.31
N LEU A 361 -2.57 -8.71 -18.27
CA LEU A 361 -3.98 -8.98 -18.56
C LEU A 361 -4.67 -9.78 -17.45
N ALA A 362 -3.93 -10.62 -16.72
CA ALA A 362 -4.44 -11.40 -15.60
C ALA A 362 -4.69 -10.53 -14.36
N ALA A 363 -3.89 -9.48 -14.17
CA ALA A 363 -4.08 -8.54 -13.07
C ALA A 363 -5.44 -7.83 -13.13
N ASP A 364 -6.01 -7.59 -14.32
CA ASP A 364 -7.36 -7.03 -14.51
C ASP A 364 -8.47 -7.99 -14.06
N ALA A 365 -8.27 -9.29 -14.28
CA ALA A 365 -9.25 -10.32 -13.90
C ALA A 365 -9.27 -10.59 -12.37
N ALA A 366 -8.28 -10.08 -11.63
CA ALA A 366 -8.17 -10.23 -10.20
C ALA A 366 -8.75 -8.98 -9.50
N PRO A 367 -9.79 -9.10 -8.65
CA PRO A 367 -10.37 -7.95 -7.98
C PRO A 367 -9.33 -7.25 -7.08
N ASN A 368 -9.01 -6.00 -7.44
CA ASN A 368 -7.91 -5.18 -6.93
C ASN A 368 -8.10 -4.68 -5.51
N HIS A 369 -7.21 -5.03 -4.57
CA HIS A 369 -7.00 -4.21 -3.38
C HIS A 369 -5.60 -4.40 -2.76
N GLY A 370 -4.93 -3.31 -2.33
CA GLY A 370 -3.60 -3.33 -1.67
C GLY A 370 -2.51 -2.55 -2.41
N ASP A 371 -1.22 -2.80 -2.10
CA ASP A 371 -0.08 -2.33 -2.93
C ASP A 371 -0.16 -2.91 -4.34
N GLY A 372 -0.79 -4.08 -4.46
CA GLY A 372 -1.30 -4.65 -5.71
C GLY A 372 -2.25 -3.72 -6.49
N ALA A 373 -2.93 -2.75 -5.87
CA ALA A 373 -3.78 -1.78 -6.56
C ALA A 373 -2.98 -0.69 -7.30
N ARG A 374 -1.80 -0.30 -6.80
CA ARG A 374 -0.91 0.63 -7.52
C ARG A 374 -0.32 -0.04 -8.76
N LEU A 375 0.19 -1.26 -8.58
CA LEU A 375 0.65 -2.10 -9.67
C LEU A 375 -0.50 -2.38 -10.64
N ALA A 376 -1.67 -2.81 -10.15
CA ALA A 376 -2.83 -3.07 -11.00
C ALA A 376 -3.32 -1.83 -11.74
N TYR A 377 -3.31 -0.64 -11.14
CA TYR A 377 -3.66 0.60 -11.85
C TYR A 377 -2.68 0.90 -12.99
N GLN A 378 -1.37 0.72 -12.76
CA GLN A 378 -0.36 0.85 -13.81
C GLN A 378 -0.60 -0.20 -14.91
N LEU A 379 -0.85 -1.46 -14.54
CA LEU A 379 -1.15 -2.56 -15.46
C LEU A 379 -2.47 -2.33 -16.25
N LEU A 380 -3.50 -1.74 -15.63
CA LEU A 380 -4.77 -1.39 -16.25
C LEU A 380 -4.60 -0.31 -17.33
N ALA A 381 -3.80 0.73 -17.05
CA ALA A 381 -3.48 1.75 -18.05
C ALA A 381 -2.78 1.17 -19.28
N LEU A 382 -2.03 0.08 -19.10
CA LEU A 382 -1.30 -0.62 -20.15
C LEU A 382 -2.16 -1.67 -20.88
N GLN A 383 -3.30 -2.05 -20.33
CA GLN A 383 -4.12 -3.17 -20.82
C GLN A 383 -4.55 -2.99 -22.28
N GLY A 384 -4.95 -1.77 -22.66
CA GLY A 384 -5.32 -1.43 -24.03
C GLY A 384 -4.17 -1.67 -25.01
N THR A 385 -2.99 -1.16 -24.66
CA THR A 385 -1.74 -1.31 -25.43
C THR A 385 -1.32 -2.78 -25.53
N VAL A 386 -1.31 -3.51 -24.42
CA VAL A 386 -0.97 -4.94 -24.37
C VAL A 386 -1.94 -5.77 -25.20
N SER A 387 -3.25 -5.54 -25.05
CA SER A 387 -4.27 -6.25 -25.82
C SER A 387 -4.16 -5.98 -27.31
N GLN A 388 -3.90 -4.73 -27.71
CA GLN A 388 -3.68 -4.37 -29.11
C GLN A 388 -2.43 -5.06 -29.66
N ARG A 389 -1.33 -5.09 -28.90
CA ARG A 389 -0.08 -5.73 -29.29
C ARG A 389 -0.23 -7.23 -29.51
N LEU A 390 -0.87 -7.93 -28.58
CA LEU A 390 -1.13 -9.36 -28.72
C LEU A 390 -2.01 -9.69 -29.93
N ARG A 391 -2.96 -8.81 -30.30
CA ARG A 391 -3.78 -8.98 -31.52
C ARG A 391 -2.98 -8.84 -32.81
N LEU A 392 -1.84 -8.15 -32.78
CA LEU A 392 -0.98 -7.96 -33.96
C LEU A 392 -0.10 -9.18 -34.24
N LEU A 393 0.16 -10.00 -33.21
CA LEU A 393 0.81 -11.30 -33.36
C LEU A 393 -0.21 -12.29 -33.94
N ARG A 394 0.05 -12.77 -35.17
CA ARG A 394 -0.84 -13.76 -35.80
C ARG A 394 -0.39 -15.17 -35.46
N THR A 395 -1.33 -16.01 -35.04
CA THR A 395 -1.15 -17.46 -34.94
C THR A 395 -1.02 -18.06 -36.33
N SER A 396 0.03 -18.84 -36.56
CA SER A 396 0.08 -19.79 -37.68
C SER A 396 -0.86 -20.97 -37.43
N ASP A 397 -1.31 -21.66 -38.49
CA ASP A 397 -2.33 -22.74 -38.42
C ASP A 397 -1.88 -24.03 -37.70
N ARG A 398 -0.77 -24.00 -36.97
CA ARG A 398 -0.24 -25.18 -36.27
C ARG A 398 -0.75 -25.19 -34.83
N VAL A 399 -1.21 -26.36 -34.38
CA VAL A 399 -1.71 -26.61 -33.02
C VAL A 399 -0.53 -27.00 -32.12
N LEU A 400 -0.44 -26.40 -30.93
CA LEU A 400 0.48 -26.83 -29.87
C LEU A 400 -0.23 -27.60 -28.77
N GLU A 401 0.56 -28.43 -28.09
CA GLU A 401 0.15 -29.26 -26.95
C GLU A 401 0.38 -28.58 -25.59
N ALA A 402 1.21 -27.52 -25.47
CA ALA A 402 1.52 -26.87 -24.18
C ALA A 402 1.90 -25.37 -24.26
N ILE A 403 1.60 -24.62 -23.20
CA ILE A 403 1.99 -23.20 -22.98
C ILE A 403 3.38 -23.16 -22.32
N VAL A 404 4.31 -22.40 -22.90
CA VAL A 404 5.70 -22.29 -22.41
C VAL A 404 5.97 -20.89 -21.84
N PRO A 405 6.59 -20.74 -20.65
CA PRO A 405 7.00 -19.42 -20.16
C PRO A 405 8.03 -18.77 -21.09
N THR A 406 7.97 -17.44 -21.28
CA THR A 406 8.99 -16.68 -22.03
C THR A 406 10.37 -16.82 -21.37
N PRO A 407 11.50 -16.59 -22.07
CA PRO A 407 12.83 -16.63 -21.47
C PRO A 407 12.98 -15.81 -20.19
N ARG A 408 12.53 -14.54 -20.15
CA ARG A 408 12.55 -13.69 -18.95
C ARG A 408 11.84 -14.35 -17.78
N LEU A 409 10.59 -14.74 -18.01
CA LEU A 409 9.78 -15.42 -17.00
C LEU A 409 10.39 -16.77 -16.60
N SER A 410 11.00 -17.51 -17.50
CA SER A 410 11.64 -18.81 -17.21
C SER A 410 12.84 -18.66 -16.28
N VAL A 411 13.68 -17.64 -16.48
CA VAL A 411 14.80 -17.33 -15.57
C VAL A 411 14.27 -17.02 -14.18
N LEU A 412 13.18 -16.25 -14.08
CA LEU A 412 12.53 -15.96 -12.81
C LEU A 412 11.94 -17.21 -12.15
N LEU A 413 11.20 -18.02 -12.91
CA LEU A 413 10.62 -19.29 -12.45
C LEU A 413 11.70 -20.33 -12.06
N ALA A 414 12.91 -20.22 -12.59
CA ALA A 414 14.02 -21.11 -12.27
C ALA A 414 14.84 -20.66 -11.04
N ARG A 415 14.75 -19.38 -10.65
CA ARG A 415 15.51 -18.82 -9.52
C ARG A 415 15.00 -19.28 -8.16
N ASP A 416 13.80 -19.85 -8.07
CA ASP A 416 13.35 -20.57 -6.89
C ASP A 416 12.26 -21.60 -7.24
N ARG A 417 12.28 -22.80 -6.61
CA ARG A 417 11.22 -23.81 -6.82
C ARG A 417 9.93 -23.47 -6.07
N ALA A 418 9.99 -22.49 -5.19
CA ALA A 418 8.85 -21.86 -4.55
C ALA A 418 9.06 -20.34 -4.68
N ILE A 419 8.64 -19.76 -5.81
CA ILE A 419 8.48 -18.30 -5.85
C ILE A 419 7.46 -17.96 -4.78
N ASP A 420 7.91 -17.33 -3.69
CA ASP A 420 6.99 -16.69 -2.77
C ASP A 420 6.37 -15.47 -3.45
N ASP A 421 5.22 -15.08 -2.93
CA ASP A 421 4.41 -14.00 -3.49
C ASP A 421 5.15 -12.65 -3.49
N GLU A 422 6.14 -12.47 -2.61
CA GLU A 422 6.92 -11.24 -2.47
C GLU A 422 7.91 -11.07 -3.63
N VAL A 423 8.60 -12.13 -4.04
CA VAL A 423 9.54 -12.11 -5.17
C VAL A 423 8.84 -11.78 -6.49
N LEU A 424 7.65 -12.33 -6.73
CA LEU A 424 6.91 -12.05 -7.96
C LEU A 424 6.41 -10.59 -8.00
N VAL A 425 5.95 -10.04 -6.87
CA VAL A 425 5.50 -8.65 -6.75
C VAL A 425 6.66 -7.67 -6.93
N VAL A 426 7.79 -7.92 -6.28
CA VAL A 426 9.00 -7.09 -6.41
C VAL A 426 9.47 -7.08 -7.86
N TRP A 427 9.52 -8.24 -8.53
CA TRP A 427 9.87 -8.31 -9.94
C TRP A 427 8.87 -7.58 -10.84
N PHE A 428 7.56 -7.68 -10.55
CA PHE A 428 6.54 -6.94 -11.29
C PHE A 428 6.78 -5.44 -11.19
N ARG A 429 7.03 -4.95 -9.98
CA ARG A 429 7.26 -3.54 -9.69
C ARG A 429 8.55 -3.03 -10.34
N ASP A 430 9.62 -3.82 -10.29
CA ASP A 430 10.96 -3.34 -10.60
C ASP A 430 11.38 -3.64 -12.05
N GLU A 431 10.94 -4.75 -12.66
CA GLU A 431 11.32 -5.13 -14.04
C GLU A 431 10.16 -5.09 -15.04
N ALA A 432 8.98 -5.58 -14.66
CA ALA A 432 7.86 -5.63 -15.60
C ALA A 432 7.36 -4.22 -15.91
N VAL A 433 7.31 -3.32 -14.92
CA VAL A 433 6.95 -1.91 -15.13
C VAL A 433 7.90 -1.24 -16.13
N ASP A 434 9.21 -1.48 -16.09
CA ASP A 434 10.16 -0.87 -17.03
C ASP A 434 9.97 -1.40 -18.46
N VAL A 435 9.76 -2.71 -18.60
CA VAL A 435 9.41 -3.33 -19.90
C VAL A 435 8.10 -2.73 -20.43
N LEU A 436 7.11 -2.53 -19.56
CA LEU A 436 5.80 -2.02 -19.95
C LEU A 436 5.75 -0.49 -20.17
N ALA A 437 6.54 0.27 -19.41
CA ALA A 437 6.76 1.69 -19.60
C ALA A 437 7.40 1.93 -20.96
N SER A 438 8.33 1.05 -21.36
CA SER A 438 8.88 1.07 -22.72
C SER A 438 7.84 0.77 -23.79
N TRP A 439 6.62 0.32 -23.46
CA TRP A 439 5.52 0.05 -24.40
C TRP A 439 4.54 1.21 -24.55
N SER A 440 4.43 2.05 -23.52
CA SER A 440 3.64 3.28 -23.56
C SER A 440 4.43 4.35 -24.32
N ASP A 441 3.76 5.23 -25.07
CA ASP A 441 4.40 6.46 -25.57
C ASP A 441 5.12 7.17 -24.40
N PRO A 442 6.24 7.87 -24.66
CA PRO A 442 7.21 8.24 -23.63
C PRO A 442 6.57 9.03 -22.49
N PRO A 443 7.17 9.02 -21.27
CA PRO A 443 6.88 10.05 -20.29
C PRO A 443 6.95 11.39 -21.01
N LEU A 444 5.87 12.17 -20.92
CA LEU A 444 5.84 13.53 -21.46
C LEU A 444 7.14 14.21 -21.04
N PRO A 445 7.89 14.85 -21.96
CA PRO A 445 9.03 15.65 -21.55
C PRO A 445 8.51 16.61 -20.47
N VAL A 446 9.14 16.58 -19.30
CA VAL A 446 8.95 17.64 -18.31
C VAL A 446 9.25 18.91 -19.09
N GLN A 447 8.21 19.69 -19.38
CA GLN A 447 8.38 20.99 -20.02
C GLN A 447 9.16 21.82 -19.02
N ASP A 448 10.47 21.92 -19.22
CA ASP A 448 11.24 23.00 -18.62
C ASP A 448 10.62 24.30 -19.16
N PRO A 449 10.17 25.20 -18.27
CA PRO A 449 9.75 26.51 -18.71
C PRO A 449 11.01 27.25 -19.19
N GLU A 450 10.95 27.68 -20.45
CA GLU A 450 11.80 28.71 -21.07
C GLU A 450 13.20 28.28 -21.59
N GLY A 451 13.22 28.03 -22.90
CA GLY A 451 14.22 28.53 -23.87
C GLY A 451 15.72 28.47 -23.52
N SER A 452 16.43 27.50 -24.09
CA SER A 452 17.80 27.69 -24.57
C SER A 452 18.17 26.64 -25.61
N GLU A 453 18.83 27.08 -26.68
CA GLU A 453 19.45 26.26 -27.71
C GLU A 453 20.64 25.45 -27.17
N THR A 454 20.80 24.24 -27.72
CA THR A 454 22.03 23.41 -27.84
C THR A 454 22.81 22.92 -26.60
N LEU A 455 22.92 21.58 -26.56
CA LEU A 455 23.96 20.70 -25.99
C LEU A 455 23.96 20.36 -24.49
N HIS A 456 23.82 19.04 -24.27
CA HIS A 456 24.37 18.18 -23.22
C HIS A 456 24.21 18.60 -21.75
N THR A 457 23.14 18.12 -21.14
CA THR A 457 23.12 17.79 -19.71
C THR A 457 23.19 16.28 -19.53
N ALA A 458 24.36 15.82 -19.08
CA ALA A 458 24.61 14.46 -18.66
C ALA A 458 23.77 14.12 -17.41
N THR A 459 23.04 13.00 -17.46
CA THR A 459 22.41 12.35 -16.30
C THR A 459 22.55 10.82 -16.45
N PRO A 460 22.38 10.07 -15.36
CA PRO A 460 23.37 9.15 -14.83
C PRO A 460 23.72 7.98 -15.78
N SER A 461 25.03 7.71 -15.88
CA SER A 461 25.59 6.58 -16.62
C SER A 461 24.98 5.25 -16.16
N ALA A 462 24.15 4.64 -17.02
CA ALA A 462 23.99 3.19 -17.01
C ALA A 462 25.39 2.55 -17.12
N PRO A 463 25.65 1.40 -16.49
CA PRO A 463 26.97 0.76 -16.54
C PRO A 463 27.41 0.55 -18.00
N GLY A 464 28.35 1.39 -18.43
CA GLY A 464 28.75 1.56 -19.83
C GLY A 464 29.62 0.42 -20.30
N GLY A 465 29.02 -0.54 -20.98
CA GLY A 465 29.69 -1.51 -21.86
C GLY A 465 29.47 -1.14 -23.34
N ALA A 466 30.33 -1.63 -24.23
CA ALA A 466 30.09 -1.52 -25.67
C ALA A 466 28.80 -2.29 -26.04
N PRO A 467 27.94 -1.74 -26.91
CA PRO A 467 26.76 -2.45 -27.42
C PRO A 467 27.17 -3.78 -28.07
N GLY A 468 26.66 -4.89 -27.53
CA GLY A 468 27.06 -6.24 -27.95
C GLY A 468 25.91 -7.19 -28.28
N GLY A 469 24.68 -6.79 -28.00
CA GLY A 469 23.52 -7.61 -28.29
C GLY A 469 22.21 -6.85 -28.26
N LEU A 470 21.16 -7.58 -28.61
CA LEU A 470 19.78 -7.12 -28.63
C LEU A 470 18.91 -8.03 -27.79
N GLU A 471 18.29 -7.50 -26.75
CA GLU A 471 17.29 -8.19 -25.93
C GLU A 471 15.89 -7.95 -26.49
N ILE A 472 15.12 -9.01 -26.68
CA ILE A 472 13.72 -8.90 -27.12
C ILE A 472 12.85 -8.44 -25.96
N LEU A 473 12.07 -7.37 -26.16
CA LEU A 473 11.12 -6.84 -25.18
C LEU A 473 9.70 -7.23 -25.54
N GLY A 474 9.09 -8.08 -24.71
CA GLY A 474 7.74 -8.60 -24.90
C GLY A 474 7.60 -9.65 -26.02
N GLY A 475 6.40 -10.19 -26.12
CA GLY A 475 6.04 -11.28 -27.01
C GLY A 475 6.58 -12.64 -26.52
N PRO A 476 6.51 -13.68 -27.38
CA PRO A 476 6.84 -15.04 -26.98
C PRO A 476 8.33 -15.29 -26.73
N GLU A 477 9.20 -14.37 -27.14
CA GLU A 477 10.65 -14.45 -26.92
C GLU A 477 11.15 -13.38 -25.93
N ASP A 478 10.27 -12.78 -25.11
CA ASP A 478 10.65 -11.77 -24.11
C ASP A 478 11.84 -12.22 -23.23
N GLY A 479 12.87 -11.38 -23.15
CA GLY A 479 14.13 -11.64 -22.45
C GLY A 479 15.15 -12.48 -23.21
N ARG A 480 14.87 -12.90 -24.45
CA ARG A 480 15.89 -13.52 -25.31
C ARG A 480 16.93 -12.48 -25.71
N ILE A 481 18.20 -12.77 -25.45
CA ILE A 481 19.34 -11.96 -25.91
C ILE A 481 19.88 -12.55 -27.20
N ILE A 482 20.09 -11.70 -28.20
CA ILE A 482 20.69 -12.03 -29.50
C ILE A 482 22.03 -11.31 -29.59
N CYS A 483 23.11 -12.08 -29.57
CA CYS A 483 24.45 -11.57 -29.83
C CYS A 483 24.69 -11.58 -31.35
N LEU A 484 25.01 -10.42 -31.92
CA LEU A 484 25.21 -10.23 -33.36
C LEU A 484 26.67 -9.94 -33.65
N SER A 485 27.25 -10.68 -34.58
CA SER A 485 28.56 -10.37 -35.15
C SER A 485 28.43 -9.34 -36.29
N PRO A 486 29.45 -8.53 -36.57
CA PRO A 486 29.48 -7.66 -37.74
C PRO A 486 29.16 -8.41 -39.04
N GLY A 487 28.18 -7.91 -39.81
CA GLY A 487 27.64 -8.50 -41.03
C GLY A 487 26.42 -9.40 -40.82
N GLU A 488 26.11 -9.81 -39.58
CA GLU A 488 24.95 -10.65 -39.31
C GLU A 488 23.64 -9.86 -39.38
N THR A 489 22.60 -10.58 -39.79
CA THR A 489 21.29 -10.01 -40.03
C THR A 489 20.24 -10.60 -39.10
N LEU A 490 19.29 -9.76 -38.68
CA LEU A 490 18.14 -10.13 -37.87
C LEU A 490 16.85 -9.86 -38.65
N GLY A 491 15.93 -10.82 -38.63
CA GLY A 491 14.67 -10.70 -39.35
C GLY A 491 13.61 -11.69 -38.89
N ARG A 492 12.43 -11.55 -39.48
CA ARG A 492 11.29 -12.44 -39.25
C ARG A 492 11.48 -13.79 -39.93
N SER A 493 11.00 -14.85 -39.29
CA SER A 493 10.94 -16.20 -39.86
C SER A 493 10.30 -16.24 -41.26
N ALA A 494 10.98 -16.91 -42.19
CA ALA A 494 10.54 -17.16 -43.55
C ALA A 494 11.08 -18.50 -44.04
N SER A 495 10.40 -19.10 -45.01
CA SER A 495 10.91 -20.25 -45.76
C SER A 495 11.10 -19.84 -47.23
N PRO A 496 12.33 -19.92 -47.79
CA PRO A 496 13.59 -20.21 -47.10
C PRO A 496 14.00 -19.08 -46.12
N ALA A 497 14.83 -19.41 -45.13
CA ALA A 497 15.40 -18.43 -44.19
C ALA A 497 16.21 -17.39 -44.96
N ARG A 498 16.12 -16.12 -44.54
CA ARG A 498 16.79 -14.99 -45.21
C ARG A 498 17.68 -14.16 -44.30
N SER A 499 17.67 -14.43 -42.99
CA SER A 499 18.48 -13.76 -41.99
C SER A 499 19.25 -14.79 -41.17
N ASP A 500 20.39 -14.38 -40.62
CA ASP A 500 21.26 -15.21 -39.78
C ASP A 500 20.57 -15.51 -38.45
N HIS A 501 19.90 -14.50 -37.90
CA HIS A 501 19.08 -14.60 -36.70
C HIS A 501 17.62 -14.41 -37.04
N VAL A 502 16.80 -15.31 -36.53
CA VAL A 502 15.37 -15.36 -36.82
C VAL A 502 14.56 -15.10 -35.55
N LEU A 503 13.72 -14.07 -35.61
CA LEU A 503 12.74 -13.76 -34.58
C LEU A 503 11.57 -14.71 -34.68
N TYR A 504 11.12 -15.19 -33.52
CA TYR A 504 9.96 -16.06 -33.37
C TYR A 504 10.12 -17.43 -34.06
N ALA A 505 11.36 -17.88 -34.27
CA ALA A 505 11.68 -19.09 -35.04
C ALA A 505 11.06 -20.36 -34.45
N HIS A 506 10.97 -20.42 -33.13
CA HIS A 506 10.43 -21.55 -32.37
C HIS A 506 9.02 -21.30 -31.85
N THR A 507 8.36 -20.26 -32.36
CA THR A 507 7.02 -19.87 -31.92
C THR A 507 6.06 -19.92 -33.10
N TYR A 508 4.77 -19.97 -32.79
CA TYR A 508 3.71 -19.99 -33.80
C TYR A 508 3.24 -18.59 -34.17
N LEU A 509 3.80 -17.59 -33.51
CA LEU A 509 3.45 -16.20 -33.66
C LEU A 509 4.42 -15.52 -34.61
N VAL A 510 3.88 -14.65 -35.44
CA VAL A 510 4.67 -13.88 -36.40
C VAL A 510 4.22 -12.44 -36.35
N ASP A 511 5.14 -11.51 -36.05
CA ASP A 511 4.91 -10.09 -36.32
C ASP A 511 5.09 -9.86 -37.81
N ARG A 512 3.99 -9.56 -38.52
CA ARG A 512 4.06 -9.39 -39.97
C ARG A 512 4.69 -8.09 -40.44
N SER A 513 4.79 -7.10 -39.56
CA SER A 513 5.40 -5.81 -39.85
C SER A 513 6.93 -5.87 -39.86
N VAL A 514 7.52 -6.89 -39.23
CA VAL A 514 8.97 -7.13 -39.31
C VAL A 514 9.34 -7.73 -40.67
N SER A 515 10.38 -7.17 -41.29
CA SER A 515 10.94 -7.65 -42.56
C SER A 515 11.61 -9.01 -42.39
N ARG A 516 11.77 -9.77 -43.48
CA ARG A 516 12.55 -11.02 -43.47
C ARG A 516 14.04 -10.80 -43.22
N VAL A 517 14.51 -9.58 -43.50
CA VAL A 517 15.84 -9.04 -43.15
C VAL A 517 15.56 -7.60 -42.74
N HIS A 518 15.65 -7.30 -41.45
CA HIS A 518 15.17 -6.05 -40.89
C HIS A 518 16.28 -5.22 -40.28
N ILE A 519 17.25 -5.88 -39.64
CA ILE A 519 18.48 -5.26 -39.13
C ILE A 519 19.68 -5.98 -39.74
N GLU A 520 20.71 -5.21 -40.08
CA GLU A 520 22.07 -5.67 -40.34
C GLU A 520 22.98 -5.04 -39.27
N TRP A 521 23.69 -5.86 -38.50
CA TRP A 521 24.64 -5.39 -37.49
C TRP A 521 25.98 -5.08 -38.16
N ARG A 522 26.35 -3.80 -38.32
CA ARG A 522 27.54 -3.44 -39.12
C ARG A 522 28.82 -3.44 -38.32
N SER A 523 28.75 -2.96 -37.09
CA SER A 523 29.84 -2.95 -36.12
C SER A 523 29.26 -2.68 -34.74
N ASP A 524 30.11 -2.68 -33.72
CA ASP A 524 29.70 -2.37 -32.34
C ASP A 524 28.94 -1.05 -32.28
N GLY A 525 27.67 -1.12 -31.89
CA GLY A 525 26.78 0.03 -31.79
C GLY A 525 26.38 0.68 -33.13
N ILE A 526 26.60 0.03 -34.28
CA ILE A 526 26.12 0.52 -35.59
C ILE A 526 25.22 -0.52 -36.26
N VAL A 527 23.96 -0.13 -36.48
CA VAL A 527 22.93 -0.96 -37.13
C VAL A 527 22.47 -0.32 -38.42
N ALA A 528 22.36 -1.09 -39.50
CA ALA A 528 21.64 -0.68 -40.70
C ALA A 528 20.22 -1.26 -40.68
N LEU A 529 19.26 -0.39 -40.92
CA LEU A 529 17.84 -0.65 -40.65
C LEU A 529 17.02 -0.49 -41.94
N ALA A 530 16.03 -1.36 -42.11
CA ALA A 530 14.82 -1.02 -42.87
C ALA A 530 14.09 0.15 -42.17
N PRO A 531 13.06 0.79 -42.74
CA PRO A 531 12.38 1.91 -42.08
C PRO A 531 11.85 1.50 -40.70
N VAL A 532 12.36 2.11 -39.63
CA VAL A 532 12.00 1.82 -38.22
C VAL A 532 11.89 3.08 -37.37
N SER A 533 11.27 2.94 -36.20
CA SER A 533 11.31 3.95 -35.16
C SER A 533 12.37 3.59 -34.11
N LEU A 534 13.28 4.50 -33.82
CA LEU A 534 14.23 4.42 -32.71
C LEU A 534 13.76 5.26 -31.53
N TRP A 535 13.86 4.68 -30.34
CA TRP A 535 13.61 5.35 -29.07
C TRP A 535 14.95 5.43 -28.33
N SER A 536 15.56 6.61 -28.33
CA SER A 536 16.79 6.83 -27.57
C SER A 536 16.46 7.01 -26.10
N THR A 537 17.32 6.50 -25.22
CA THR A 537 17.25 6.75 -23.77
C THR A 537 17.32 8.24 -23.40
N THR A 538 17.80 9.09 -24.31
CA THR A 538 18.08 10.51 -24.06
C THR A 538 17.37 11.49 -25.01
N GLY A 539 16.50 11.00 -25.89
CA GLY A 539 15.99 11.82 -26.99
C GLY A 539 14.59 11.47 -27.47
N PRO A 540 14.00 12.31 -28.35
CA PRO A 540 12.68 12.07 -28.92
C PRO A 540 12.69 10.82 -29.80
N ARG A 541 11.51 10.26 -30.06
CA ARG A 541 11.32 9.18 -31.03
C ARG A 541 11.75 9.65 -32.43
N LEU A 542 12.69 8.93 -33.04
CA LEU A 542 13.19 9.23 -34.37
C LEU A 542 12.74 8.14 -35.35
N ASN A 543 12.20 8.54 -36.50
CA ASN A 543 12.05 7.63 -37.63
C ASN A 543 13.35 7.66 -38.42
N VAL A 544 14.05 6.53 -38.48
CA VAL A 544 15.38 6.45 -39.08
C VAL A 544 15.36 5.41 -40.20
N GLU A 545 15.99 5.77 -41.31
CA GLU A 545 16.29 4.87 -42.43
C GLU A 545 17.79 4.92 -42.71
N GLY A 546 18.41 3.76 -42.94
CA GLY A 546 19.85 3.65 -43.17
C GLY A 546 20.65 3.23 -41.93
N SER A 547 21.87 3.75 -41.79
CA SER A 547 22.78 3.39 -40.68
C SER A 547 22.55 4.28 -39.47
N LEU A 548 22.45 3.65 -38.30
CA LEU A 548 22.18 4.29 -37.03
C LEU A 548 23.21 3.85 -35.99
N SER A 549 23.71 4.79 -35.19
CA SER A 549 24.46 4.47 -33.98
C SER A 549 23.50 4.30 -32.81
N VAL A 550 23.64 3.19 -32.08
CA VAL A 550 22.82 2.84 -30.92
C VAL A 550 23.67 2.69 -29.67
N GLN A 551 23.10 3.06 -28.53
CA GLN A 551 23.72 2.96 -27.21
C GLN A 551 23.04 1.90 -26.36
N VAL A 552 23.75 1.36 -25.37
CA VAL A 552 23.14 0.45 -24.38
C VAL A 552 21.94 1.14 -23.72
N GLY A 553 20.82 0.43 -23.67
CA GLY A 553 19.54 0.93 -23.18
C GLY A 553 18.60 1.46 -24.26
N ASP A 554 19.08 1.80 -25.46
CA ASP A 554 18.21 2.26 -26.56
C ASP A 554 17.21 1.17 -26.95
N VAL A 555 16.00 1.58 -27.33
CA VAL A 555 14.93 0.68 -27.75
C VAL A 555 14.62 0.87 -29.23
N ILE A 556 14.77 -0.20 -30.00
CA ILE A 556 14.52 -0.25 -31.45
C ILE A 556 13.14 -0.89 -31.69
N GLU A 557 12.21 -0.16 -32.28
CA GLU A 557 10.89 -0.66 -32.66
C GLU A 557 10.91 -1.16 -34.11
N LEU A 558 10.98 -2.48 -34.29
CA LEU A 558 11.03 -3.12 -35.63
C LEU A 558 9.66 -3.19 -36.31
N GLY A 559 8.61 -3.09 -35.51
CA GLY A 559 7.25 -3.35 -35.93
C GLY A 559 6.29 -3.02 -34.83
N ARG A 560 5.00 -3.21 -35.09
CA ARG A 560 3.95 -2.85 -34.13
C ARG A 560 3.94 -3.73 -32.88
N ALA A 561 4.57 -4.90 -32.92
CA ALA A 561 4.61 -5.85 -31.80
C ALA A 561 6.01 -6.34 -31.41
N THR A 562 7.08 -5.87 -32.07
CA THR A 562 8.45 -6.29 -31.80
C THR A 562 9.34 -5.11 -31.48
N ARG A 563 9.92 -5.12 -30.27
CA ARG A 563 10.86 -4.11 -29.77
C ARG A 563 12.12 -4.80 -29.26
N LEU A 564 13.27 -4.18 -29.46
CA LEU A 564 14.57 -4.68 -29.03
C LEU A 564 15.26 -3.64 -28.16
N ARG A 565 15.84 -4.06 -27.04
CA ARG A 565 16.70 -3.21 -26.21
C ARG A 565 18.15 -3.53 -26.52
N VAL A 566 18.97 -2.51 -26.69
CA VAL A 566 20.42 -2.68 -26.85
C VAL A 566 21.04 -3.00 -25.49
N VAL A 567 21.81 -4.09 -25.44
CA VAL A 567 22.45 -4.59 -24.21
C VAL A 567 23.98 -4.69 -24.40
N PRO A 568 24.77 -4.65 -23.31
CA PRO A 568 26.22 -4.73 -23.41
C PRO A 568 26.69 -6.12 -23.86
N SER A 569 27.91 -6.21 -24.40
CA SER A 569 28.56 -7.49 -24.71
C SER A 569 28.70 -8.36 -23.46
N GLY A 570 28.13 -9.58 -23.49
CA GLY A 570 28.21 -10.55 -22.39
C GLY A 570 27.09 -10.47 -21.34
N ALA A 571 25.99 -9.78 -21.65
CA ALA A 571 24.77 -9.73 -20.85
C ALA A 571 24.00 -11.05 -20.77
#